data_AF-A0A7C9K6Z5-F1
#
_entry.id   AF-A0A7C9K6Z5-F1
#
_cell.length_a   1.000
_cell.length_b   1.000
_cell.length_c   1.000
_cell.angle_alpha   90.00
_cell.angle_beta   90.00
_cell.angle_gamma   90.00
#
_symmetry.space_group_name_H-M   'P 1'
#
loop_
_entity.id
_entity.type
_entity.pdbx_description
1 polymer ?
#
loop_
_entity_poly.entity_id
_entity_poly.type
_entity_poly.pdbx_seq_one_letter_code
_entity_poly.pdbx_strand_id
1 'polypeptide(L)'
;MTIGRDEDVVATTYVPAVGQEDSRPYVDWAAVFAGAVIAWAIAFILGSFGAGLGLTLVGSPWEEGMSLQWFLIAAGIYFIWVQVTSVMTGAYLTGRMRRRVGDAGAHEIEIRDGPMAFSFGA
;
A
#
# COMPACT_ATOMS: atom_id res chain seq x y z
N MET A 1 49.43 41.98 27.91
CA MET A 1 49.61 41.34 26.59
C MET A 1 50.17 39.94 26.82
N THR A 2 49.27 38.96 26.95
CA THR A 2 49.53 37.53 26.70
C THR A 2 48.16 36.85 26.63
N ILE A 3 47.66 36.81 25.39
CA ILE A 3 46.61 35.90 24.93
C ILE A 3 47.26 34.51 24.84
N GLY A 4 46.59 33.49 25.37
CA GLY A 4 46.96 32.08 25.29
C GLY A 4 45.90 31.28 26.05
N ARG A 5 44.74 31.06 25.43
CA ARG A 5 44.43 29.93 24.53
C ARG A 5 44.00 28.68 25.30
N ASP A 6 42.70 28.41 25.17
CA ASP A 6 42.20 27.18 24.55
C ASP A 6 42.29 25.86 25.34
N GLU A 7 41.98 25.87 26.63
CA GLU A 7 41.73 24.62 27.36
C GLU A 7 40.28 24.58 27.86
N ASP A 8 39.58 23.53 27.43
CA ASP A 8 38.42 22.91 28.09
C ASP A 8 37.02 23.45 27.80
N VAL A 9 36.83 24.19 26.72
CA VAL A 9 35.63 23.87 25.92
C VAL A 9 35.92 22.49 25.37
N VAL A 10 35.51 21.47 26.14
CA VAL A 10 35.16 20.17 25.61
C VAL A 10 34.18 20.48 24.50
N ALA A 11 34.74 20.68 23.31
CA ALA A 11 34.15 20.33 22.06
C ALA A 11 33.82 18.86 22.27
N THR A 12 32.67 18.65 22.92
CA THR A 12 31.74 17.61 22.58
C THR A 12 31.64 17.81 21.10
N THR A 13 32.54 17.12 20.40
CA THR A 13 32.46 16.96 18.98
C THR A 13 31.14 16.27 18.88
N TYR A 14 30.10 17.06 18.64
CA TYR A 14 28.93 16.59 17.97
C TYR A 14 29.54 16.14 16.66
N VAL A 15 30.01 14.90 16.64
CA VAL A 15 30.14 14.12 15.44
C VAL A 15 28.69 14.03 15.05
N PRO A 16 28.17 14.84 14.10
CA PRO A 16 26.90 14.46 13.52
C PRO A 16 27.12 13.01 13.11
N ALA A 17 26.23 12.12 13.55
CA ALA A 17 26.22 10.76 13.05
C ALA A 17 25.89 10.85 11.54
N VAL A 18 26.89 11.21 10.74
CA VAL A 18 26.87 11.19 9.28
C VAL A 18 26.95 9.71 8.95
N GLY A 19 25.80 9.05 8.96
CA GLY A 19 25.72 7.66 8.56
C GLY A 19 24.66 6.77 9.22
N GLN A 20 23.60 7.29 9.84
CA GLN A 20 22.53 6.42 10.37
C GLN A 20 21.09 6.94 10.26
N GLU A 21 20.80 7.90 9.39
CA GLU A 21 19.42 8.22 9.03
C GLU A 21 19.14 7.65 7.63
N ASP A 22 17.99 7.00 7.46
CA ASP A 22 17.45 6.46 6.20
C ASP A 22 17.83 5.05 5.74
N SER A 23 18.20 4.14 6.64
CA SER A 23 18.05 2.69 6.38
C SER A 23 16.65 2.16 6.76
N ARG A 24 15.64 3.02 6.82
CA ARG A 24 14.25 2.59 7.08
C ARG A 24 13.61 2.18 5.76
N PRO A 25 13.04 0.96 5.65
CA PRO A 25 12.49 0.48 4.39
C PRO A 25 11.48 1.46 3.80
N TYR A 26 11.76 1.96 2.60
CA TYR A 26 10.87 2.84 1.81
C TYR A 26 9.53 2.15 1.49
N VAL A 27 9.53 0.82 1.51
CA VAL A 27 8.38 -0.05 1.24
C VAL A 27 8.08 -0.87 2.49
N ASP A 28 6.87 -0.72 3.01
CA ASP A 28 6.35 -1.54 4.11
C ASP A 28 5.90 -2.90 3.55
N TRP A 29 6.82 -3.86 3.54
CA TRP A 29 6.56 -5.22 3.05
C TRP A 29 5.46 -5.94 3.85
N ALA A 30 5.33 -5.66 5.16
CA ALA A 30 4.29 -6.24 5.99
C ALA A 30 2.90 -5.79 5.54
N ALA A 31 2.75 -4.51 5.18
CA ALA A 31 1.51 -3.97 4.61
C ALA A 31 1.14 -4.65 3.28
N VAL A 32 2.13 -4.92 2.41
CA VAL A 32 1.90 -5.62 1.13
C VAL A 32 1.37 -7.04 1.34
N PHE A 33 2.01 -7.81 2.24
CA PHE A 33 1.56 -9.17 2.54
C PHE A 33 0.18 -9.18 3.21
N ALA A 34 -0.10 -8.23 4.12
CA ALA A 34 -1.41 -8.11 4.76
C ALA A 34 -2.53 -7.88 3.73
N GLY A 35 -2.33 -6.96 2.77
CA GLY A 35 -3.30 -6.74 1.70
C GLY A 35 -3.45 -7.92 0.75
N ALA A 36 -2.35 -8.61 0.43
CA ALA A 36 -2.38 -9.80 -0.42
C ALA A 36 -3.18 -10.95 0.20
N VAL A 37 -2.97 -11.24 1.49
CA VAL A 37 -3.73 -12.27 2.22
C VAL A 37 -5.22 -11.94 2.24
N ILE A 38 -5.58 -10.68 2.43
CA ILE A 38 -6.99 -10.25 2.47
C ILE A 38 -7.64 -10.34 1.08
N ALA A 39 -6.93 -9.94 0.03
CA ALA A 39 -7.39 -10.17 -1.34
C ALA A 39 -7.65 -11.66 -1.58
N TRP A 40 -6.70 -12.53 -1.21
CA TRP A 40 -6.85 -13.98 -1.34
C TRP A 40 -8.05 -14.51 -0.57
N ALA A 41 -8.24 -14.10 0.68
CA ALA A 41 -9.38 -14.52 1.50
C ALA A 41 -10.71 -14.15 0.84
N ILE A 42 -10.85 -12.92 0.33
CA ILE A 42 -12.06 -12.47 -0.38
C ILE A 42 -12.27 -13.28 -1.65
N ALA A 43 -11.23 -13.49 -2.45
CA ALA A 43 -11.31 -14.28 -3.68
C ALA A 43 -11.73 -15.73 -3.40
N PHE A 44 -11.20 -16.35 -2.34
CA PHE A 44 -11.57 -17.70 -1.93
C PHE A 44 -13.03 -17.81 -1.49
N ILE A 45 -13.52 -16.86 -0.69
CA ILE A 45 -14.91 -16.85 -0.21
C ILE A 45 -15.87 -16.71 -1.39
N LEU A 46 -15.65 -15.70 -2.23
CA LEU A 46 -16.52 -15.46 -3.39
C LEU A 46 -16.38 -16.59 -4.42
N GLY A 47 -15.18 -17.10 -4.66
CA GLY A 47 -14.95 -18.24 -5.56
C GLY A 47 -15.70 -19.50 -5.10
N SER A 48 -15.67 -19.80 -3.80
CA SER A 48 -16.40 -20.95 -3.22
C SER A 48 -17.90 -20.77 -3.35
N PHE A 49 -18.40 -19.54 -3.16
CA PHE A 49 -19.81 -19.22 -3.36
C PHE A 49 -20.24 -19.40 -4.82
N GLY A 50 -19.45 -18.88 -5.77
CA GLY A 50 -19.70 -19.06 -7.21
C GLY A 50 -19.69 -20.53 -7.63
N ALA A 51 -18.76 -21.33 -7.09
CA ALA A 51 -18.71 -22.78 -7.33
C ALA A 51 -19.97 -23.49 -6.80
N GLY A 52 -20.44 -23.10 -5.60
CA GLY A 52 -21.69 -23.62 -5.03
C GLY A 52 -22.90 -23.31 -5.91
N LEU A 53 -23.03 -22.05 -6.38
CA LEU A 53 -24.08 -21.67 -7.32
C LEU A 53 -24.01 -22.47 -8.62
N GLY A 54 -22.80 -22.64 -9.18
CA GLY A 54 -22.61 -23.44 -10.40
C GLY A 54 -23.07 -24.89 -10.24
N LEU A 55 -22.77 -25.53 -9.12
CA LEU A 55 -23.19 -26.90 -8.81
C LEU A 55 -24.72 -27.03 -8.71
N THR A 56 -25.41 -26.05 -8.12
CA THR A 56 -26.88 -26.08 -8.02
C THR A 56 -27.57 -26.01 -9.39
N LEU A 57 -26.96 -25.32 -10.36
CA LEU A 57 -27.50 -25.19 -11.71
C LEU A 57 -27.36 -26.48 -12.53
N VAL A 58 -26.31 -27.28 -12.28
CA VAL A 58 -26.08 -28.57 -12.95
C VAL A 58 -27.10 -29.63 -12.51
N GLY A 59 -27.63 -29.53 -11.29
CA GLY A 59 -28.57 -30.51 -10.72
C GLY A 59 -30.06 -30.25 -10.99
N SER A 60 -30.44 -29.26 -11.80
CA SER A 60 -31.84 -28.91 -12.06
C SER A 60 -32.57 -30.00 -12.88
N PRO A 61 -33.67 -30.60 -12.38
CA PRO A 61 -34.42 -31.66 -13.09
C PRO A 61 -35.29 -31.16 -14.25
N TRP A 62 -35.38 -29.86 -14.47
CA TRP A 62 -36.29 -29.26 -15.45
C TRP A 62 -35.58 -29.13 -16.81
N GLU A 63 -36.19 -29.69 -17.85
CA GLU A 63 -35.58 -30.16 -19.11
C GLU A 63 -34.99 -29.08 -20.04
N GLU A 64 -35.11 -27.79 -19.73
CA GLU A 64 -34.41 -26.71 -20.44
C GLU A 64 -33.19 -26.26 -19.65
N GLY A 65 -32.16 -27.12 -19.62
CA GLY A 65 -30.86 -26.77 -19.07
C GLY A 65 -30.26 -25.56 -19.80
N MET A 66 -29.72 -24.60 -19.04
CA MET A 66 -29.00 -23.46 -19.63
C MET A 66 -27.86 -23.96 -20.53
N SER A 67 -27.78 -23.43 -21.76
CA SER A 67 -26.68 -23.77 -22.68
C SER A 67 -25.33 -23.58 -21.99
N LEU A 68 -24.45 -24.58 -22.12
CA LEU A 68 -23.09 -24.56 -21.56
C LEU A 68 -22.35 -23.27 -21.93
N GLN A 69 -22.60 -22.75 -23.13
CA GLN A 69 -21.98 -21.53 -23.63
C GLN A 69 -22.38 -20.30 -22.79
N TRP A 70 -23.66 -20.17 -22.46
CA TRP A 70 -24.16 -19.09 -21.59
C TRP A 70 -23.69 -19.25 -20.15
N PHE A 71 -23.61 -20.49 -19.65
CA PHE A 71 -23.04 -20.78 -18.34
C PHE A 71 -21.58 -20.32 -18.23
N LEU A 72 -20.75 -20.66 -19.23
CA LEU A 72 -19.34 -20.27 -19.24
C LEU A 72 -19.16 -18.74 -19.31
N ILE A 73 -19.98 -18.05 -20.10
CA ILE A 73 -19.96 -16.58 -20.17
C ILE A 73 -20.32 -15.98 -18.82
N ALA A 74 -21.41 -16.44 -18.18
CA ALA A 74 -21.84 -15.95 -16.88
C ALA A 74 -20.78 -16.23 -15.79
N ALA A 75 -20.21 -17.43 -15.76
CA ALA A 75 -19.14 -17.80 -14.84
C ALA A 75 -17.88 -16.95 -15.08
N GLY A 76 -17.49 -16.73 -16.34
CA GLY A 76 -16.35 -15.89 -16.69
C GLY A 76 -16.52 -14.44 -16.22
N ILE A 77 -17.69 -13.84 -16.46
CA ILE A 77 -18.00 -12.48 -15.99
C ILE A 77 -17.98 -12.43 -14.46
N TYR A 78 -18.57 -13.41 -13.79
CA TYR A 78 -18.54 -13.53 -12.34
C TYR A 78 -17.11 -13.60 -11.81
N PHE A 79 -16.26 -14.46 -12.37
CA PHE A 79 -14.86 -14.58 -11.96
C PHE A 79 -14.09 -13.27 -12.16
N ILE A 80 -14.25 -12.60 -13.30
CA ILE A 80 -13.61 -11.30 -13.53
C ILE A 80 -14.02 -10.30 -12.44
N TRP A 81 -15.31 -10.23 -12.13
CA TRP A 81 -15.83 -9.35 -11.08
C TRP A 81 -15.25 -9.68 -9.68
N VAL A 82 -15.16 -10.97 -9.33
CA VAL A 82 -14.52 -11.42 -8.09
C VAL A 82 -13.05 -11.00 -8.03
N GLN A 83 -12.29 -11.19 -9.10
CA GLN A 83 -10.87 -10.82 -9.13
C GLN A 83 -10.67 -9.31 -9.01
N VAL A 84 -11.46 -8.51 -9.73
CA VAL A 84 -11.40 -7.04 -9.65
C VAL A 84 -11.69 -6.55 -8.24
N THR A 85 -12.79 -7.00 -7.63
CA THR A 85 -13.18 -6.56 -6.28
C THR A 85 -12.19 -7.02 -5.20
N SER A 86 -11.69 -8.25 -5.30
CA SER A 86 -10.66 -8.79 -4.41
C SER A 86 -9.36 -7.98 -4.47
N VAL A 87 -8.81 -7.77 -5.68
CA VAL A 87 -7.56 -7.04 -5.87
C VAL A 87 -7.71 -5.58 -5.45
N MET A 88 -8.83 -4.93 -5.79
CA MET A 88 -9.12 -3.55 -5.35
C MET A 88 -9.14 -3.45 -3.82
N THR A 89 -9.79 -4.40 -3.14
CA THR A 89 -9.89 -4.38 -1.67
C THR A 89 -8.52 -4.59 -1.01
N GLY A 90 -7.73 -5.56 -1.49
CA GLY A 90 -6.38 -5.80 -0.99
C GLY A 90 -5.43 -4.63 -1.26
N ALA A 91 -5.46 -4.07 -2.47
CA ALA A 91 -4.64 -2.92 -2.83
C ALA A 91 -5.00 -1.67 -2.03
N TYR A 92 -6.29 -1.42 -1.80
CA TYR A 92 -6.77 -0.33 -0.94
C TYR A 92 -6.28 -0.52 0.51
N LEU A 93 -6.31 -1.75 1.01
CA LEU A 93 -5.82 -2.06 2.36
C LEU A 93 -4.31 -1.88 2.50
N THR A 94 -3.52 -2.29 1.50
CA THR A 94 -2.09 -2.02 1.45
C THR A 94 -1.82 -0.52 1.43
N GLY A 95 -2.56 0.22 0.58
CA GLY A 95 -2.42 1.68 0.45
C GLY A 95 -2.69 2.44 1.74
N ARG A 96 -3.68 2.00 2.53
CA ARG A 96 -4.00 2.63 3.83
C ARG A 96 -3.08 2.21 4.98
N MET A 97 -2.47 1.02 4.91
CA MET A 97 -1.45 0.58 5.88
C MET A 97 -0.08 1.20 5.61
N ARG A 98 0.12 1.84 4.45
CA ARG A 98 1.34 2.60 4.19
C ARG A 98 1.49 3.70 5.24
N ARG A 99 2.40 3.47 6.19
CA ARG A 99 2.83 4.47 7.17
C ARG A 99 3.24 5.72 6.40
N ARG A 100 2.73 6.89 6.80
CA ARG A 100 3.14 8.19 6.23
C ARG A 100 4.61 8.42 6.57
N VAL A 101 5.50 7.92 5.74
CA VAL A 101 6.92 8.29 5.75
C VAL A 101 6.98 9.65 5.07
N GLY A 102 6.76 10.68 5.86
CA GLY A 102 6.61 12.04 5.40
C GLY A 102 6.77 13.10 6.49
N ASP A 103 7.37 12.76 7.64
CA ASP A 103 8.29 13.73 8.25
C ASP A 103 9.50 13.71 7.33
N ALA A 104 9.42 14.48 6.25
CA ALA A 104 10.59 14.93 5.55
C ALA A 104 11.47 15.62 6.61
N GLY A 105 12.76 15.29 6.66
CA GLY A 105 13.67 15.99 7.57
C GLY A 105 13.50 17.49 7.37
N ALA A 106 13.61 18.29 8.44
CA ALA A 106 13.34 19.73 8.42
C ALA A 106 14.01 20.46 7.22
N HIS A 107 15.15 19.94 6.75
CA HIS A 107 15.87 20.40 5.57
C HIS A 107 15.14 20.22 4.23
N GLU A 108 14.43 19.11 4.01
CA GLU A 108 13.70 18.86 2.76
C GLU A 108 12.36 19.61 2.72
N ILE A 109 11.74 19.84 3.90
CA ILE A 109 10.60 20.74 4.04
C ILE A 109 11.03 22.17 3.69
N GLU A 110 12.17 22.65 4.20
CA GLU A 110 12.66 24.00 3.92
C GLU A 110 13.08 24.23 2.46
N ILE A 111 13.51 23.19 1.73
CA ILE A 111 13.79 23.29 0.29
C ILE A 111 12.50 23.36 -0.54
N ARG A 112 11.42 22.66 -0.12
CA ARG A 112 10.13 22.66 -0.84
C ARG A 112 9.26 23.85 -0.48
N ASP A 113 9.32 24.30 0.76
CA ASP A 113 8.53 25.42 1.32
C ASP A 113 9.35 26.71 1.44
N GLY A 114 10.60 26.68 0.96
CA GLY A 114 11.49 27.83 0.94
C GLY A 114 10.91 29.03 0.16
N PRO A 115 11.48 30.24 0.33
CA PRO A 115 10.84 31.54 0.07
C PRO A 115 10.21 31.78 -1.33
N MET A 116 10.44 30.91 -2.30
CA MET A 116 9.85 30.97 -3.64
C MET A 116 8.31 30.96 -3.64
N ALA A 117 7.66 30.44 -2.59
CA ALA A 117 6.20 30.43 -2.47
C ALA A 117 5.59 31.73 -1.88
N PHE A 118 6.38 32.65 -1.30
CA PHE A 118 5.84 33.77 -0.51
C PHE A 118 5.77 35.13 -1.23
N SER A 119 6.37 35.32 -2.40
CA SER A 119 6.43 36.68 -2.99
C SER A 119 5.82 36.75 -4.38
N PHE A 120 4.50 37.01 -4.50
CA PHE A 120 3.92 37.88 -5.53
C PHE A 120 2.45 38.20 -5.17
N GLY A 121 2.19 39.42 -4.71
CA GLY A 121 0.83 39.89 -4.45
C GLY A 121 0.75 41.16 -3.59
N ALA A 122 1.44 42.22 -3.99
CA ALA A 122 1.11 43.60 -3.60
C ALA A 122 1.35 44.50 -4.82
#